data_AF-A0AAV0JUW8-F1
#
_entry.id   AF-A0AAV0JUW8-F1
#
_cell.length_a   1.000
_cell.length_b   1.000
_cell.length_c   1.000
_cell.angle_alpha   90.00
_cell.angle_beta   90.00
_cell.angle_gamma   90.00
#
_symmetry.space_group_name_H-M   'P 1'
#
loop_
_entity.id
_entity.type
_entity.pdbx_description
1 polymer ?
#
loop_
_entity_poly.entity_id
_entity_poly.type
_entity_poly.pdbx_seq_one_letter_code
_entity_poly.pdbx_strand_id
1 'polypeptide(L)'
;MISLFSELFFFFSLSLFFFFTVDGDDVKWCEFTDEFIGGCGPEQCYIEFLGKYGKYGNVNATNCVCNSTPSGSLHTCACQVHCGVIPPQPPI
;
A
#
# COMPACT_ATOMS: atom_id res chain seq x y z
N MET A 1 50.54 29.60 -2.83
CA MET A 1 50.13 28.39 -3.59
C MET A 1 49.31 27.42 -2.73
N ILE A 2 48.28 27.90 -2.00
CA ILE A 2 47.45 27.04 -1.12
C ILE A 2 45.95 27.12 -1.51
N SER A 3 45.54 28.17 -2.22
CA SER A 3 44.13 28.39 -2.57
C SER A 3 43.57 27.46 -3.66
N LEU A 4 44.39 26.87 -4.54
CA LEU A 4 43.90 26.01 -5.62
C LEU A 4 43.49 24.60 -5.17
N PHE A 5 44.05 24.10 -4.06
CA PHE A 5 43.74 22.75 -3.57
C PHE A 5 42.39 22.69 -2.83
N SER A 6 41.94 23.81 -2.26
CA SER A 6 40.69 23.84 -1.47
C SER A 6 39.44 23.78 -2.35
N GLU A 7 39.48 24.40 -3.53
CA GLU A 7 38.32 24.42 -4.43
C GLU A 7 38.10 23.06 -5.12
N LEU A 8 39.17 22.36 -5.48
CA LEU A 8 39.09 21.01 -6.06
C LEU A 8 38.44 19.99 -5.09
N PHE A 9 38.71 20.12 -3.79
CA PHE A 9 38.16 19.21 -2.77
C PHE A 9 36.66 19.43 -2.55
N PHE A 10 36.20 20.69 -2.62
CA PHE A 10 34.78 21.02 -2.51
C PHE A 10 33.97 20.51 -3.72
N PHE A 11 34.51 20.64 -4.93
CA PHE A 11 33.84 20.13 -6.14
C PHE A 11 33.74 18.60 -6.17
N PHE A 12 34.76 17.87 -5.67
CA PHE A 12 34.71 16.41 -5.62
C PHE A 12 33.67 15.87 -4.63
N SER A 13 33.40 16.63 -3.56
CA SER A 13 32.44 16.26 -2.51
C SER A 13 30.97 16.40 -2.97
N LEU A 14 30.67 17.34 -3.87
CA LEU A 14 29.31 17.58 -4.37
C LEU A 14 28.83 16.51 -5.37
N SER A 15 29.74 15.87 -6.11
CA SER A 15 29.39 14.84 -7.10
C SER A 15 29.00 13.49 -6.48
N LEU A 16 29.34 13.25 -5.21
CA LEU A 16 29.00 12.00 -4.50
C LEU A 16 27.58 11.99 -3.90
N PHE A 17 26.93 13.16 -3.75
CA PHE A 17 25.59 13.25 -3.19
C PHE A 17 24.47 12.99 -4.22
N PHE A 18 24.76 13.02 -5.52
CA PHE A 18 23.74 12.87 -6.56
C PHE A 18 23.38 11.41 -6.93
N PHE A 19 24.01 10.41 -6.31
CA PHE A 19 23.72 8.99 -6.58
C PHE A 19 22.74 8.34 -5.60
N PHE A 20 22.18 9.08 -4.63
CA PHE A 20 21.28 8.53 -3.62
C PHE A 20 19.84 9.07 -3.69
N THR A 21 19.38 9.55 -4.85
CA THR A 21 17.93 9.50 -5.12
C THR A 21 17.61 8.08 -5.56
N VAL A 22 17.68 7.16 -4.61
CA VAL A 22 16.92 5.92 -4.65
C VAL A 22 15.48 6.38 -4.73
N ASP A 23 14.89 6.26 -5.92
CA ASP A 23 13.45 6.18 -6.11
C ASP A 23 12.94 5.30 -4.96
N GLY A 24 12.37 5.94 -3.94
CA GLY A 24 11.69 5.22 -2.89
C GLY A 24 10.60 4.46 -3.63
N ASP A 25 10.67 3.14 -3.61
CA ASP A 25 9.69 2.24 -4.20
C ASP A 25 8.33 2.63 -3.59
N ASP A 26 7.63 3.57 -4.26
CA ASP A 26 6.38 4.12 -3.80
C ASP A 26 5.37 2.99 -3.89
N VAL A 27 5.18 2.29 -2.78
CA VAL A 27 4.19 1.23 -2.64
C VAL A 27 2.85 1.80 -3.11
N LYS A 28 2.42 1.36 -4.29
CA LYS A 28 1.14 1.79 -4.86
C LYS A 28 0.02 1.09 -4.11
N TRP A 29 -0.76 1.88 -3.38
CA TRP A 29 -1.97 1.42 -2.72
C TRP A 29 -3.16 1.56 -3.65
N CYS A 30 -3.91 0.48 -3.82
CA CYS A 30 -5.15 0.40 -4.58
C CYS A 30 -6.30 0.10 -3.63
N GLU A 31 -7.46 0.71 -3.86
CA GLU A 31 -8.68 0.34 -3.15
C GLU A 31 -9.21 -0.99 -3.73
N PHE A 32 -9.49 -1.94 -2.86
CA PHE A 32 -10.12 -3.20 -3.19
C PHE A 32 -11.39 -3.33 -2.35
N THR A 33 -12.50 -3.55 -3.05
CA THR A 33 -13.83 -3.57 -2.44
C THR A 33 -14.47 -4.94 -2.67
N ASP A 34 -14.97 -5.55 -1.60
CA ASP A 34 -15.54 -6.90 -1.65
C ASP A 34 -16.73 -7.03 -0.70
N GLU A 35 -17.62 -7.96 -0.99
CA GLU A 35 -18.83 -8.18 -0.20
C GLU A 35 -18.68 -9.42 0.68
N PHE A 36 -19.05 -9.26 1.94
CA PHE A 36 -19.01 -10.28 2.97
C PHE A 36 -20.38 -10.44 3.63
N ILE A 37 -20.62 -11.64 4.16
CA ILE A 37 -21.87 -11.97 4.86
C ILE A 37 -21.74 -11.57 6.32
N GLY A 38 -22.74 -10.87 6.85
CA GLY A 38 -22.77 -10.42 8.24
C GLY A 38 -22.89 -8.91 8.36
N GLY A 39 -22.40 -8.36 9.48
CA GLY A 39 -22.48 -6.93 9.78
C GLY A 39 -21.12 -6.28 10.00
N CYS A 40 -21.10 -4.95 9.95
CA CYS A 40 -19.88 -4.17 10.20
C CYS A 40 -19.51 -4.16 11.68
N GLY A 41 -18.42 -4.85 12.03
CA GLY A 41 -17.74 -4.74 13.32
C GLY A 41 -16.44 -3.93 13.21
N PRO A 42 -15.88 -3.45 14.34
CA PRO A 42 -14.52 -2.89 14.35
C PRO A 42 -13.54 -3.99 13.92
N GLU A 43 -12.69 -3.69 12.93
CA GLU A 43 -11.69 -4.61 12.36
C GLU A 43 -12.26 -5.86 11.65
N GLN A 44 -13.59 -6.02 11.56
CA GLN A 44 -14.25 -7.14 10.88
C GLN A 44 -13.77 -7.26 9.43
N CYS A 45 -13.81 -6.14 8.70
CA CYS A 45 -13.33 -6.09 7.32
C CYS A 45 -11.87 -6.49 7.19
N TYR A 46 -11.00 -6.04 8.09
CA TYR A 46 -9.58 -6.40 8.04
C TYR A 46 -9.38 -7.90 8.25
N ILE A 47 -10.06 -8.48 9.24
CA ILE A 47 -9.97 -9.91 9.56
C ILE A 47 -10.52 -10.77 8.42
N GLU A 48 -11.70 -10.43 7.89
CA GLU A 48 -12.34 -11.18 6.79
C GLU A 48 -11.53 -11.07 5.50
N PHE A 49 -10.98 -9.88 5.23
CA PHE A 49 -10.11 -9.65 4.09
C PHE A 49 -8.82 -10.48 4.19
N LEU A 50 -8.17 -10.49 5.36
CA LEU A 50 -7.00 -11.35 5.60
C LEU A 50 -7.38 -12.84 5.57
N GLY A 51 -8.56 -13.22 6.03
CA GLY A 51 -9.05 -14.60 5.95
C GLY A 51 -9.23 -15.06 4.50
N LYS A 52 -9.78 -14.20 3.63
CA LYS A 52 -10.04 -14.51 2.22
C LYS A 52 -8.78 -14.39 1.35
N TYR A 53 -7.96 -13.37 1.60
CA TYR A 53 -6.86 -12.96 0.74
C TYR A 53 -5.46 -13.10 1.35
N GLY A 54 -5.32 -13.33 2.65
CA GLY A 54 -4.01 -13.51 3.31
C GLY A 54 -3.20 -14.70 2.78
N LYS A 55 -3.84 -15.64 2.08
CA LYS A 55 -3.17 -16.74 1.35
C LYS A 55 -2.36 -16.27 0.14
N TYR A 56 -2.63 -15.09 -0.40
CA TYR A 56 -1.80 -14.47 -1.44
C TYR A 56 -0.65 -13.78 -0.67
N GLY A 57 0.52 -14.43 -0.63
CA GLY A 57 1.61 -14.19 0.35
C GLY A 57 2.25 -12.79 0.45
N ASN A 58 1.63 -11.74 -0.09
CA ASN A 58 1.96 -10.32 0.10
C ASN A 58 0.70 -9.43 0.19
N VAL A 59 -0.44 -9.96 0.62
CA VAL A 59 -1.63 -9.14 0.89
C VAL A 59 -1.43 -8.43 2.22
N ASN A 60 -1.09 -7.15 2.12
CA ASN A 60 -1.21 -6.21 3.22
C ASN A 60 -2.46 -5.35 2.96
N ALA A 61 -3.38 -5.34 3.91
CA ALA A 61 -4.59 -4.53 3.87
C ALA A 61 -4.49 -3.44 4.93
N THR A 62 -4.79 -2.20 4.57
CA THR A 62 -4.85 -1.07 5.50
C THR A 62 -6.07 -0.22 5.20
N ASN A 63 -6.43 0.68 6.12
CA ASN A 63 -7.51 1.63 5.93
C ASN A 63 -8.83 0.98 5.46
N CYS A 64 -9.22 -0.11 6.14
CA CYS A 64 -10.42 -0.87 5.83
C CYS A 64 -11.67 -0.15 6.33
N VAL A 65 -12.56 0.23 5.42
CA VAL A 65 -13.86 0.85 5.70
C VAL A 65 -14.96 -0.16 5.44
N CYS A 66 -15.91 -0.23 6.38
CA CYS A 66 -17.07 -1.10 6.27
C CYS A 66 -18.32 -0.29 5.93
N ASN A 67 -19.01 -0.68 4.86
CA ASN A 67 -20.28 -0.13 4.43
C ASN A 67 -21.36 -1.22 4.53
N SER A 68 -22.27 -1.11 5.50
CA SER A 68 -23.38 -2.06 5.61
C SER A 68 -24.39 -1.82 4.48
N THR A 69 -24.76 -2.88 3.75
CA THR A 69 -25.86 -2.79 2.77
C THR A 69 -27.20 -2.74 3.54
N PRO A 70 -28.21 -1.99 3.07
CA PRO A 70 -29.45 -1.72 3.82
C PRO A 70 -30.29 -2.96 4.15
N SER A 71 -29.98 -4.11 3.55
CA SER A 71 -30.62 -5.41 3.85
C SER A 71 -30.07 -6.10 5.11
N GLY A 72 -28.96 -5.61 5.70
CA GLY A 72 -28.44 -6.08 6.99
C GLY A 72 -27.82 -7.48 7.01
N SER A 73 -27.90 -8.22 5.91
CA SER A 73 -27.31 -9.56 5.73
C SER A 73 -25.94 -9.55 5.05
N LEU A 74 -25.62 -8.44 4.38
CA LEU A 74 -24.40 -8.23 3.61
C LEU A 74 -23.75 -6.93 4.07
N HIS A 75 -22.43 -6.88 3.94
CA HIS A 75 -21.68 -5.66 4.09
C HIS A 75 -20.52 -5.65 3.11
N THR A 76 -20.18 -4.44 2.67
CA THR A 76 -19.11 -4.21 1.73
C THR A 76 -17.90 -3.69 2.49
N CYS A 77 -16.75 -4.31 2.29
CA CYS A 77 -15.48 -3.91 2.87
C CYS A 77 -14.59 -3.32 1.78
N ALA A 78 -14.21 -2.06 1.93
CA ALA A 78 -13.23 -1.38 1.08
C ALA A 78 -11.91 -1.25 1.84
N CYS A 79 -10.85 -1.91 1.39
CA CYS A 79 -9.52 -1.86 2.00
C CYS A 79 -8.48 -1.38 1.00
N GLN A 80 -7.47 -0.65 1.47
CA GLN A 80 -6.29 -0.32 0.67
C GLN A 80 -5.31 -1.48 0.69
N VAL A 81 -4.92 -1.96 -0.48
CA VAL A 81 -3.94 -3.05 -0.67
C VAL A 81 -2.86 -2.67 -1.65
N HIS A 82 -1.75 -3.39 -1.66
CA HIS A 82 -0.74 -3.20 -2.70
C HIS A 82 -1.34 -3.55 -4.08
N CYS A 83 -1.20 -2.64 -5.04
CA CYS A 83 -1.72 -2.87 -6.39
C CYS A 83 -1.11 -4.14 -7.00
N GLY A 84 -1.94 -5.03 -7.56
CA GLY A 84 -1.50 -6.23 -8.26
C GLY A 84 -1.26 -7.48 -7.40
N VAL A 85 -1.53 -7.44 -6.09
CA VAL A 85 -1.39 -8.62 -5.20
C VAL A 85 -2.64 -9.51 -5.15
N ILE A 86 -3.81 -8.95 -5.48
CA ILE A 86 -5.09 -9.68 -5.49
C ILE A 86 -5.57 -9.80 -6.93
N PRO A 87 -5.97 -11.01 -7.39
CA PRO A 87 -6.54 -11.17 -8.73
C PRO A 87 -7.81 -10.31 -8.88
N PRO A 88 -8.07 -9.75 -10.08
CA PRO A 88 -9.30 -9.02 -10.33
C PRO A 88 -10.50 -9.89 -10.01
N GLN A 89 -11.49 -9.34 -9.29
CA GLN A 89 -12.74 -10.04 -9.00
C GLN A 89 -13.40 -10.46 -10.31
N PRO A 90 -13.92 -11.70 -10.40
CA PRO A 90 -14.83 -12.05 -11.48
C PRO A 90 -16.06 -11.13 -11.41
N PRO A 91 -16.59 -10.66 -12.55
CA PRO A 91 -17.85 -9.92 -12.55
C PRO A 91 -18.95 -10.82 -11.98
N ILE A 92 -19.73 -10.27 -11.04
CA ILE A 92 -20.96 -10.86 -10.51
C ILE A 92 -22.03 -10.86 -11.61
#